data_AF-X1N6R2-F1
#
_entry.id   AF-X1N6R2-F1
#
_cell.length_a   1.000
_cell.length_b   1.000
_cell.length_c   1.000
_cell.angle_alpha   90.00
_cell.angle_beta   90.00
_cell.angle_gamma   90.00
#
_symmetry.space_group_name_H-M   'P 1'
#
loop_
_entity.id
_entity.type
_entity.pdbx_description
1 polymer ?
#
loop_
_entity_poly.entity_id
_entity_poly.type
_entity_poly.pdbx_seq_one_letter_code
_entity_poly.pdbx_strand_id
1 'polypeptide(L)' 'SCKIYAGNLELENERLDQCNHVWLLVDVNKDGQYVAYDWGQPQYDAQHYFGYEQTYKQLVKAMKADW' A
#
# COMPACT_ATOMS: atom_id res chain seq x y z
N SER A 1 -8.96 4.55 10.65
CA SER A 1 -8.53 3.13 10.43
C SER A 1 -7.16 3.12 9.74
N CYS A 2 -6.51 1.96 9.57
CA CYS A 2 -5.25 1.85 8.83
C CYS A 2 -5.31 0.62 7.92
N LYS A 3 -4.92 0.80 6.66
CA LYS A 3 -4.91 -0.24 5.63
C LYS A 3 -3.53 -0.36 5.02
N ILE A 4 -3.15 -1.57 4.65
CA ILE A 4 -1.88 -1.85 3.99
C ILE A 4 -2.16 -1.94 2.51
N TYR A 5 -1.35 -1.28 1.68
CA TYR A 5 -1.48 -1.33 0.23
C TYR A 5 -0.16 -1.79 -0.40
N ALA A 6 -0.27 -2.53 -1.50
CA ALA A 6 0.85 -2.87 -2.36
C ALA A 6 0.54 -2.42 -3.79
N GLY A 7 1.54 -1.86 -4.46
CA GLY A 7 1.43 -1.38 -5.83
C GLY A 7 2.80 -1.28 -6.49
N ASN A 8 2.83 -0.73 -7.70
CA ASN A 8 4.08 -0.47 -8.42
C ASN A 8 4.27 1.04 -8.60
N LEU A 9 5.37 1.62 -8.12
CA LEU A 9 5.59 3.08 -8.24
C LEU A 9 6.05 3.55 -9.64
N GLU A 10 6.33 2.61 -10.54
CA GLU A 10 6.91 2.88 -11.88
C GLU A 10 5.93 2.54 -13.01
N LEU A 11 4.76 1.97 -12.70
CA LEU A 11 3.79 1.49 -13.68
C LEU A 11 2.37 1.98 -13.34
N GLU A 12 1.59 2.21 -14.39
CA GLU A 12 0.14 2.37 -14.30
C GLU A 12 -0.55 1.06 -14.75
N ASN A 13 -1.73 0.77 -14.20
CA ASN A 13 -2.52 -0.43 -14.50
C ASN A 13 -1.74 -1.74 -14.24
N GLU A 14 -0.96 -1.77 -13.16
CA GLU A 14 -0.16 -2.91 -12.75
C GLU A 14 -1.02 -4.11 -12.33
N ARG A 15 -0.51 -5.31 -12.59
CA ARG A 15 -1.04 -6.53 -11.98
C ARG A 15 -0.45 -6.73 -10.59
N LEU A 16 -1.14 -7.51 -9.76
CA LEU A 16 -0.69 -7.82 -8.39
C LEU A 16 0.71 -8.46 -8.33
N ASP A 17 1.07 -9.29 -9.31
CA ASP A 17 2.41 -9.92 -9.42
C ASP A 17 3.52 -8.94 -9.85
N GLN A 18 3.16 -7.71 -10.18
CA GLN A 18 4.07 -6.64 -10.59
C GLN A 18 4.27 -5.59 -9.49
N CYS A 19 3.61 -5.70 -8.34
CA CYS A 19 3.80 -4.77 -7.24
C CYS A 19 5.26 -4.85 -6.71
N ASN A 20 5.87 -3.69 -6.49
CA ASN A 20 7.25 -3.59 -6.00
C ASN A 20 7.38 -2.77 -4.71
N HIS A 21 6.28 -2.22 -4.20
CA HIS A 21 6.28 -1.31 -3.07
C HIS A 21 5.07 -1.52 -2.17
N VAL A 22 5.23 -1.23 -0.88
CA VAL A 22 4.17 -1.35 0.14
C VAL A 22 4.13 -0.08 0.97
N TRP A 23 2.93 0.43 1.23
CA TRP A 23 2.69 1.61 2.05
C TRP A 23 1.39 1.47 2.86
N LEU A 24 1.07 2.49 3.65
CA LEU A 24 -0.14 2.51 4.47
C LEU A 24 -1.11 3.59 3.98
N LEU A 25 -2.41 3.29 3.95
CA LEU A 25 -3.47 4.30 3.90
C LEU A 25 -4.07 4.45 5.29
N VAL A 26 -3.87 5.62 5.89
CA VAL A 26 -4.32 5.94 7.24
C VAL A 26 -5.48 6.90 7.15
N ASP A 27 -6.62 6.51 7.71
CA ASP A 27 -7.77 7.40 7.84
C ASP A 27 -7.55 8.36 9.01
N VAL A 28 -7.35 9.64 8.67
CA VAL A 28 -6.82 10.68 9.57
C VAL A 28 -7.90 11.41 10.37
N ASN A 29 -9.16 11.33 9.96
CA ASN A 29 -10.25 12.05 10.59
C ASN A 29 -11.45 11.17 11.01
N LYS A 30 -11.41 9.86 10.75
CA LYS A 30 -12.51 8.90 11.00
C LYS A 30 -13.74 9.11 10.12
N ASP A 31 -13.68 10.01 9.14
CA ASP A 31 -14.75 10.26 8.15
C ASP A 31 -14.39 9.67 6.77
N GLY A 32 -13.34 8.83 6.72
CA GLY A 32 -12.90 8.19 5.48
C GLY A 32 -11.97 9.06 4.64
N GLN A 33 -11.36 10.11 5.21
CA GLN A 33 -10.26 10.81 4.57
C GLN A 33 -8.96 10.06 4.84
N TYR A 34 -8.40 9.45 3.79
CA TYR A 34 -7.16 8.71 3.88
C TYR A 34 -5.97 9.57 3.45
N VAL A 35 -4.86 9.44 4.17
CA VAL A 35 -3.54 9.93 3.77
C VAL A 35 -2.63 8.72 3.60
N ALA A 36 -1.92 8.68 2.48
CA ALA A 36 -0.90 7.67 2.26
C ALA A 36 0.35 7.98 3.09
N TYR A 37 0.90 6.97 3.74
CA TYR A 37 2.16 7.03 4.46
C TYR A 37 3.13 6.02 3.88
N ASP A 38 4.21 6.53 3.29
CA ASP A 38 5.30 5.75 2.76
C ASP A 38 6.57 6.00 3.57
N TRP A 39 7.16 4.94 4.13
CA TRP A 39 8.28 5.01 5.08
C TRP A 39 8.10 6.06 6.20
N GLY A 40 6.86 6.27 6.64
CA GLY A 40 6.50 7.23 7.70
C GLY A 40 6.33 8.67 7.21
N GLN A 41 6.52 8.96 5.92
CA GLN A 41 6.27 10.27 5.33
C GLN A 41 4.91 10.29 4.62
N PRO A 42 4.13 11.38 4.75
CA PRO A 42 2.88 11.49 4.03
C PRO A 42 3.12 11.69 2.53
N GLN A 43 2.35 11.00 1.71
CA GLN A 43 2.37 11.10 0.25
C GLN A 43 1.02 11.60 -0.27
N TYR A 44 1.09 12.47 -1.28
CA TYR A 44 -0.08 13.18 -1.82
C TYR A 44 -0.21 13.05 -3.34
N ASP A 45 0.71 12.37 -3.99
CA ASP A 45 0.56 12.01 -5.40
C ASP A 45 -0.50 10.92 -5.57
N ALA A 46 -1.01 10.78 -6.78
CA ALA A 46 -2.08 9.85 -7.07
C ALA A 46 -1.63 8.37 -6.98
N GLN A 47 -0.35 8.08 -7.23
CA GLN A 47 0.16 6.70 -7.29
C GLN A 47 -0.04 5.96 -5.97
N HIS A 48 0.18 6.65 -4.84
CA HIS A 48 -0.01 6.10 -3.51
C HIS A 48 -1.49 5.86 -3.11
N TYR A 49 -2.46 6.21 -3.94
CA TYR A 49 -3.87 5.91 -3.72
C TYR A 49 -4.40 4.81 -4.66
N PHE A 50 -3.53 4.27 -5.53
CA PHE A 50 -3.81 3.11 -6.38
C PHE A 50 -3.22 1.82 -5.79
N GLY A 51 -3.40 0.69 -6.48
CA GLY A 51 -2.90 -0.62 -6.04
C GLY A 51 -3.92 -1.47 -5.26
N TYR A 52 -3.41 -2.45 -4.53
CA TYR A 52 -4.19 -3.54 -3.95
C TYR A 52 -4.09 -3.57 -2.42
N GLU A 53 -5.23 -3.53 -1.74
CA GLU A 53 -5.29 -3.69 -0.29
C GLU A 53 -4.76 -5.07 0.13
N GLN A 54 -3.83 -5.09 1.07
CA GLN A 54 -3.20 -6.29 1.63
C GLN A 54 -3.60 -6.48 3.08
N THR A 55 -3.61 -7.74 3.50
CA THR A 55 -3.67 -8.13 4.90
C THR A 55 -2.27 -8.38 5.44
N TYR A 56 -2.08 -8.16 6.75
CA TYR A 56 -0.82 -8.54 7.43
C TYR A 56 -0.45 -10.01 7.20
N LYS A 57 -1.43 -10.92 7.16
CA LYS A 57 -1.21 -12.34 6.90
C LYS A 57 -0.64 -12.60 5.50
N GLN A 58 -1.06 -11.86 4.48
CA GLN A 58 -0.51 -11.96 3.12
C GLN A 58 0.95 -11.52 3.10
N LEU A 59 1.28 -10.39 3.74
CA LEU A 59 2.66 -9.91 3.83
C LEU A 59 3.58 -10.92 4.53
N VAL A 60 3.18 -11.44 5.69
CA VAL A 60 3.98 -12.44 6.41
C VAL A 60 4.17 -13.71 5.58
N LYS A 61 3.15 -14.11 4.81
CA LYS A 61 3.28 -15.26 3.91
C LYS A 61 4.29 -14.99 2.78
N ALA A 62 4.26 -13.81 2.18
CA ALA A 62 5.21 -13.41 1.14
C ALA A 62 6.64 -13.37 1.68
N MET A 63 6.86 -12.72 2.83
CA MET A 63 8.18 -12.68 3.49
C MET A 63 8.75 -14.07 3.78
N LYS A 64 7.91 -15.04 4.16
CA LYS A 64 8.34 -16.42 4.43
C LYS A 64 8.65 -17.22 3.17
N ALA A 65 8.11 -16.83 2.02
CA ALA A 65 8.38 -17.49 0.73
C ALA A 65 9.68 -16.98 0.09
N ASP A 66 10.13 -15.78 0.46
CA ASP A 66 11.39 -15.17 0.00
C ASP A 66 12.63 -15.64 0.78
N TRP A 67 12.46 -16.55 1.76
CA TRP A 67 13.53 -17.16 2.57
C TRP A 67 13.82 -18.60 2.10
#